data_AF-A0A7K6SCC9-F1
#
_entry.id   AF-A0A7K6SCC9-F1
#
_cell.length_a   1.000
_cell.length_b   1.000
_cell.length_c   1.000
_cell.angle_alpha   90.00
_cell.angle_beta   90.00
_cell.angle_gamma   90.00
#
_symmetry.space_group_name_H-M   'P 1'
#
loop_
_entity.id
_entity.type
_entity.pdbx_description
1 polymer ?
#
loop_
_entity_poly.entity_id
_entity_poly.type
_entity_poly.pdbx_seq_one_letter_code
_entity_poly.pdbx_strand_id
1 'polypeptide(L)'
;KLHSDLDKGVGTVKYTLSGDGAGTVFTIDETTGDIHAIRSLDREEKPFYTLRAQAVDVDTKKPLEPESEFIIKVQDINDNEPKFLDGPYVASVPEMSPVGAYVLQVKATDADDPTYGNSARVVYSILQGQPYFSIDPKTGVIRTALPNMDREVKEQYQVLIQAKDMGGQLGGLAGTTTVNITLTDVNDNPPRFPKSIFHLKVPESSHVGSAIGRIRAVDPDFGKNAEIEYNIVPGDGGNLFDITTDENTQEGVIKLKKPLDFETKKAYTFKVEASNFHLDHRFHSVGPFKDTATVKINVLDMDEPPVFSKPTYVMEVYEDTPVGTIIGAVTAQDLDAGSSSVRYFIDWKNDVDSYFTIDATEGTIATNELLDRESTAQYNFSIIASKVSNPLLTSKVNVIINVLDVNEFPPEISVPYETSVCENAKPGQVIQTVTAADKDLSPAGQRFSFRLSPEASNKPNFTVHDYRSKLITNICFRAAGFAYNDKNDYFV
;
A
#
# COMPACT_ATOMS: atom_id res chain seq x y z
N LYS A 1 -27.50 55.20 75.24
CA LYS A 1 -28.39 55.77 76.28
C LYS A 1 -29.49 56.60 75.61
N LEU A 2 -30.58 55.93 75.26
CA LEU A 2 -31.84 56.60 74.93
C LEU A 2 -32.44 57.06 76.26
N HIS A 3 -32.43 58.38 76.48
CA HIS A 3 -32.97 59.16 77.61
C HIS A 3 -32.71 58.73 79.07
N SER A 4 -32.37 59.72 79.91
CA SER A 4 -32.44 59.60 81.38
C SER A 4 -33.69 60.31 81.87
N ASP A 5 -34.48 59.63 82.68
CA ASP A 5 -35.60 60.20 83.44
C ASP A 5 -35.12 61.40 84.27
N LEU A 6 -35.78 62.55 84.11
CA LEU A 6 -35.47 63.81 84.80
C LEU A 6 -36.40 64.09 85.99
N ASP A 7 -37.33 63.17 86.29
CA ASP A 7 -38.22 63.32 87.44
C ASP A 7 -37.55 62.90 88.75
N LYS A 8 -37.76 63.69 89.81
CA LYS A 8 -37.21 63.48 91.16
C LYS A 8 -37.97 62.42 91.98
N GLY A 9 -38.67 61.50 91.32
CA GLY A 9 -39.34 60.35 91.95
C GLY A 9 -38.48 59.08 91.83
N VAL A 10 -38.76 58.06 92.63
CA VAL A 10 -38.21 56.71 92.40
C VAL A 10 -38.88 56.17 91.14
N GLY A 11 -38.28 56.42 89.97
CA GLY A 11 -38.85 56.11 88.66
C GLY A 11 -39.08 54.61 88.48
N THR A 12 -40.35 54.24 88.35
CA THR A 12 -40.86 52.89 88.04
C THR A 12 -41.05 52.71 86.53
N VAL A 13 -39.99 52.92 85.75
CA VAL A 13 -40.00 52.75 84.29
C VAL A 13 -39.41 51.39 83.91
N LYS A 14 -40.08 50.67 83.01
CA LYS A 14 -39.53 49.48 82.35
C LYS A 14 -39.42 49.67 80.85
N TYR A 15 -38.34 49.20 80.26
CA TYR A 15 -38.17 49.16 78.82
C TYR A 15 -38.64 47.82 78.24
N THR A 16 -39.40 47.89 77.16
CA THR A 16 -39.89 46.72 76.42
C THR A 16 -39.41 46.77 74.98
N LEU A 17 -39.21 45.60 74.37
CA LEU A 17 -38.71 45.44 73.01
C LEU A 17 -39.67 44.55 72.20
N SER A 18 -40.06 45.00 71.02
CA SER A 18 -40.92 44.28 70.07
C SER A 18 -40.34 44.38 68.65
N GLY A 19 -40.84 43.56 67.72
CA GLY A 19 -40.37 43.52 66.33
C GLY A 19 -39.49 42.32 65.99
N ASP A 20 -38.66 42.46 64.97
CA ASP A 20 -37.89 41.37 64.36
C ASP A 20 -36.84 40.79 65.31
N GLY A 21 -37.05 39.55 65.77
CA GLY A 21 -36.09 38.85 66.64
C GLY A 21 -36.12 39.32 68.10
N ALA A 22 -37.10 40.13 68.52
CA ALA A 22 -37.29 40.47 69.92
C ALA A 22 -37.60 39.20 70.75
N GLY A 23 -36.86 38.98 71.83
CA GLY A 23 -36.99 37.82 72.71
C GLY A 23 -36.31 36.53 72.20
N THR A 24 -35.86 36.49 70.94
CA THR A 24 -35.20 35.31 70.34
C THR A 24 -33.78 35.59 69.87
N VAL A 25 -33.52 36.79 69.36
CA VAL A 25 -32.23 37.26 68.87
C VAL A 25 -31.72 38.42 69.71
N PHE A 26 -32.61 39.33 70.12
CA PHE A 26 -32.29 40.50 70.94
C PHE A 26 -33.19 40.55 72.17
N THR A 27 -32.60 40.93 73.31
CA THR A 27 -33.32 41.26 74.54
C THR A 27 -32.99 42.68 74.96
N ILE A 28 -33.90 43.34 75.67
CA ILE A 28 -33.64 44.62 76.33
C ILE A 28 -33.55 44.39 77.84
N ASP A 29 -32.58 45.02 78.50
CA ASP A 29 -32.57 45.13 79.95
C ASP A 29 -33.71 46.07 80.35
N GLU A 30 -34.72 45.53 81.04
CA GLU A 30 -35.92 46.27 81.41
C GLU A 30 -35.63 47.49 82.30
N THR A 31 -34.46 47.55 82.96
CA THR A 31 -34.09 48.63 83.89
C THR A 31 -33.13 49.64 83.28
N THR A 32 -32.16 49.21 82.46
CA THR A 32 -31.16 50.11 81.86
C THR A 32 -31.54 50.58 80.46
N GLY A 33 -32.40 49.82 79.76
CA GLY A 33 -32.73 50.03 78.36
C GLY A 33 -31.63 49.58 77.39
N ASP A 34 -30.58 48.90 77.88
CA ASP A 34 -29.53 48.36 77.02
C ASP A 34 -30.02 47.12 76.26
N ILE A 35 -29.70 47.05 74.98
CA ILE A 35 -30.10 45.94 74.11
C ILE A 35 -28.92 44.97 73.97
N HIS A 36 -29.17 43.70 74.23
CA HIS A 36 -28.18 42.62 74.14
C HIS A 36 -28.59 41.60 73.08
N ALA A 37 -27.62 41.11 72.30
CA ALA A 37 -27.81 39.93 71.47
C ALA A 37 -27.79 38.66 72.33
N ILE A 38 -28.75 37.76 72.10
CA ILE A 38 -28.90 36.50 72.84
C ILE A 38 -28.15 35.35 72.15
N ARG A 39 -27.93 35.47 70.84
CA ARG A 39 -27.19 34.51 70.01
C ARG A 39 -26.25 35.23 69.06
N SER A 40 -25.31 34.50 68.45
CA SER A 40 -24.47 35.01 67.37
C SER A 40 -25.33 35.50 66.20
N LEU A 41 -24.90 36.60 65.58
CA LEU A 41 -25.54 37.19 64.41
C LEU A 41 -24.74 36.79 63.17
N ASP A 42 -25.45 36.43 62.11
CA ASP A 42 -24.91 36.10 60.80
C ASP A 42 -25.54 37.07 59.79
N ARG A 43 -24.70 37.84 59.09
CA ARG A 43 -25.16 38.87 58.15
C ARG A 43 -25.71 38.21 56.87
N GLU A 44 -25.07 37.15 56.43
CA GLU A 44 -25.43 36.33 55.27
C GLU A 44 -26.79 35.67 55.48
N GLU A 45 -27.15 35.33 56.73
CA GLU A 45 -28.50 34.87 57.09
C GLU A 45 -29.50 36.05 57.12
N LYS A 46 -29.21 37.13 57.86
CA LYS A 46 -30.11 38.30 57.96
C LYS A 46 -29.36 39.61 58.29
N PRO A 47 -29.27 40.57 57.35
CA PRO A 47 -28.45 41.78 57.49
C PRO A 47 -29.09 42.93 58.30
N PHE A 48 -30.42 42.95 58.44
CA PHE A 48 -31.14 44.03 59.13
C PHE A 48 -32.27 43.48 60.00
N TYR A 49 -32.44 44.09 61.17
CA TYR A 49 -33.55 43.83 62.08
C TYR A 49 -34.25 45.15 62.40
N THR A 50 -35.57 45.20 62.18
CA THR A 50 -36.39 46.35 62.56
C THR A 50 -37.05 46.06 63.90
N LEU A 51 -36.66 46.83 64.92
CA LEU A 51 -37.11 46.66 66.30
C LEU A 51 -37.76 47.95 66.79
N ARG A 52 -38.60 47.80 67.81
CA ARG A 52 -39.28 48.90 68.48
C ARG A 52 -39.09 48.81 69.97
N ALA A 53 -38.64 49.89 70.57
CA ALA A 53 -38.51 50.01 72.02
C ALA A 53 -39.57 50.95 72.58
N GLN A 54 -40.09 50.62 73.76
CA GLN A 54 -41.08 51.44 74.45
C GLN A 54 -40.84 51.44 75.95
N ALA A 55 -40.86 52.63 76.55
CA ALA A 55 -40.91 52.82 78.00
C ALA A 55 -42.35 52.65 78.50
N VAL A 56 -42.54 51.80 79.51
CA VAL A 56 -43.82 51.53 80.15
C VAL A 56 -43.74 51.74 81.65
N ASP A 57 -44.86 52.13 82.25
CA ASP A 57 -45.00 52.26 83.70
C ASP A 57 -45.08 50.87 84.37
N VAL A 58 -44.30 50.62 85.43
CA VAL A 58 -44.23 49.29 86.09
C VAL A 58 -45.58 48.84 86.65
N ASP A 59 -46.37 49.75 87.22
CA ASP A 59 -47.59 49.41 87.96
C ASP A 59 -48.79 49.25 87.03
N THR A 60 -48.91 50.14 86.04
CA THR A 60 -50.06 50.17 85.12
C THR A 60 -49.80 49.45 83.80
N LYS A 61 -48.54 49.13 83.48
CA LYS A 61 -48.07 48.58 82.19
C LYS A 61 -48.50 49.42 80.97
N LYS A 62 -48.89 50.68 81.19
CA LYS A 62 -49.29 51.58 80.11
C LYS A 62 -48.04 52.19 79.47
N PRO A 63 -48.04 52.38 78.14
CA PRO A 63 -47.03 53.15 77.46
C PRO A 63 -46.88 54.54 78.07
N LEU A 64 -45.66 54.90 78.45
CA LEU A 64 -45.30 56.25 78.85
C LEU A 64 -44.93 57.10 77.63
N GLU A 65 -44.44 56.44 76.57
CA GLU A 65 -44.03 57.06 75.31
C GLU A 65 -44.51 56.24 74.10
N PRO A 66 -44.63 56.86 72.91
CA PRO A 66 -44.83 56.12 71.67
C PRO A 66 -43.66 55.16 71.40
N GLU A 67 -43.93 54.08 70.66
CA GLU A 67 -42.88 53.15 70.23
C GLU A 67 -41.82 53.89 69.40
N SER A 68 -40.55 53.68 69.74
CA SER A 68 -39.41 54.17 68.96
C SER A 68 -38.90 53.05 68.07
N GLU A 69 -39.09 53.18 66.76
CA GLU A 69 -38.57 52.24 65.77
C GLU A 69 -37.11 52.53 65.44
N PHE A 70 -36.28 51.49 65.42
CA PHE A 70 -34.89 51.56 65.02
C PHE A 70 -34.47 50.31 64.27
N ILE A 71 -33.41 50.43 63.48
CA ILE A 71 -32.87 49.34 62.68
C ILE A 71 -31.51 48.95 63.25
N ILE A 72 -31.37 47.69 63.63
CA ILE A 72 -30.06 47.09 63.89
C ILE A 72 -29.51 46.63 62.54
N LYS A 73 -28.43 47.29 62.08
CA LYS A 73 -27.65 46.86 60.93
C LYS A 73 -26.53 45.95 61.42
N VAL A 74 -26.54 44.69 60.98
CA VAL A 74 -25.43 43.76 61.24
C VAL A 74 -24.26 44.18 60.36
N GLN A 75 -23.10 44.40 60.97
CA GLN A 75 -21.87 44.70 60.23
C GLN A 75 -21.24 43.40 59.74
N ASP A 76 -20.73 43.44 58.51
CA ASP A 76 -20.05 42.35 57.85
C ASP A 76 -18.70 42.04 58.53
N ILE A 77 -18.35 40.76 58.58
CA ILE A 77 -17.02 40.27 58.91
C ILE A 77 -16.59 39.31 57.80
N ASN A 78 -15.29 39.15 57.58
CA ASN A 78 -14.78 38.29 56.52
C ASN A 78 -14.76 36.81 56.96
N ASP A 79 -15.94 36.19 57.08
CA ASP A 79 -16.11 34.81 57.56
C ASP A 79 -16.51 33.80 56.47
N ASN A 80 -16.73 34.24 55.23
CA ASN A 80 -16.91 33.35 54.08
C ASN A 80 -15.68 33.36 53.17
N GLU A 81 -15.27 32.18 52.70
CA GLU A 81 -14.22 32.06 51.70
C GLU A 81 -14.80 32.09 50.28
N PRO A 82 -14.03 32.58 49.27
CA PRO A 82 -14.46 32.51 47.88
C PRO A 82 -14.68 31.07 47.41
N LYS A 83 -15.84 30.78 46.82
CA LYS A 83 -16.18 29.45 46.28
C LYS A 83 -16.27 29.47 44.77
N PHE A 84 -15.55 28.56 44.12
CA PHE A 84 -15.64 28.35 42.67
C PHE A 84 -17.00 27.75 42.30
N LEU A 85 -17.60 28.26 41.21
CA LEU A 85 -18.94 27.86 40.76
C LEU A 85 -18.96 26.51 40.06
N ASP A 86 -17.95 26.27 39.22
CA ASP A 86 -17.79 25.03 38.47
C ASP A 86 -16.51 24.34 38.95
N GLY A 87 -16.50 23.01 39.08
CA GLY A 87 -15.33 22.27 39.53
C GLY A 87 -15.53 20.76 39.46
N PRO A 88 -14.58 19.99 38.92
CA PRO A 88 -13.28 20.40 38.38
C PRO A 88 -13.39 21.07 36.98
N TYR A 89 -12.50 22.02 36.68
CA TYR A 89 -12.43 22.66 35.35
C TYR A 89 -11.57 21.84 34.39
N VAL A 90 -12.03 21.70 33.15
CA VAL A 90 -11.28 21.05 32.07
C VAL A 90 -11.27 21.97 30.86
N ALA A 91 -10.11 22.11 30.22
CA ALA A 91 -9.97 22.83 28.98
C ALA A 91 -8.95 22.18 28.06
N SER A 92 -9.00 22.56 26.79
CA SER A 92 -7.99 22.20 25.82
C SER A 92 -7.50 23.43 25.08
N VAL A 93 -6.22 23.40 24.69
CA VAL A 93 -5.57 24.48 23.93
C VAL A 93 -4.61 23.84 22.93
N PRO A 94 -4.53 24.32 21.68
CA PRO A 94 -3.51 23.84 20.76
C PRO A 94 -2.11 24.05 21.31
N GLU A 95 -1.24 23.07 21.12
CA GLU A 95 0.18 23.30 21.29
C GLU A 95 0.68 24.41 20.35
N MET A 96 1.86 24.96 20.62
CA MET A 96 2.40 26.12 19.91
C MET A 96 1.48 27.36 19.89
N SER A 97 0.40 27.39 20.70
CA SER A 97 -0.49 28.55 20.78
C SER A 97 0.31 29.82 21.12
N PRO A 98 0.04 30.95 20.45
CA PRO A 98 0.77 32.19 20.71
C PRO A 98 0.53 32.65 22.14
N VAL A 99 1.48 33.39 22.70
CA VAL A 99 1.33 34.00 24.04
C VAL A 99 0.08 34.88 24.06
N GLY A 100 -0.74 34.71 25.10
CA GLY A 100 -2.01 35.42 25.28
C GLY A 100 -3.23 34.71 24.69
N ALA A 101 -3.07 33.54 24.08
CA ALA A 101 -4.19 32.71 23.62
C ALA A 101 -5.13 32.38 24.79
N TYR A 102 -6.43 32.46 24.55
CA TYR A 102 -7.45 32.15 25.55
C TYR A 102 -7.53 30.65 25.79
N VAL A 103 -7.57 30.22 27.06
CA VAL A 103 -7.74 28.81 27.44
C VAL A 103 -9.14 28.58 28.02
N LEU A 104 -9.45 29.21 29.15
CA LEU A 104 -10.79 29.20 29.75
C LEU A 104 -10.96 30.38 30.71
N GLN A 105 -12.14 30.52 31.32
CA GLN A 105 -12.39 31.46 32.41
C GLN A 105 -12.96 30.72 33.62
N VAL A 106 -12.31 30.85 34.77
CA VAL A 106 -12.86 30.36 36.04
C VAL A 106 -13.68 31.43 36.72
N LYS A 107 -14.64 31.02 37.55
CA LYS A 107 -15.48 31.95 38.30
C LYS A 107 -15.66 31.47 39.73
N ALA A 108 -15.41 32.38 40.67
CA ALA A 108 -15.68 32.22 42.08
C ALA A 108 -16.53 33.37 42.62
N THR A 109 -17.27 33.10 43.67
CA THR A 109 -18.12 34.06 44.37
C THR A 109 -17.87 34.00 45.86
N ASP A 110 -17.93 35.15 46.50
CA ASP A 110 -17.86 35.31 47.94
C ASP A 110 -19.23 35.77 48.47
N ALA A 111 -19.62 35.30 49.65
CA ALA A 111 -20.92 35.60 50.25
C ALA A 111 -20.93 36.91 51.07
N ASP A 112 -19.75 37.40 51.46
CA ASP A 112 -19.59 38.59 52.29
C ASP A 112 -20.07 39.88 51.58
N ASP A 113 -20.12 41.02 52.28
CA ASP A 113 -20.53 42.30 51.70
C ASP A 113 -19.43 42.91 50.80
N PRO A 114 -19.67 43.17 49.49
CA PRO A 114 -18.66 43.77 48.60
C PRO A 114 -18.31 45.22 48.94
N THR A 115 -19.14 45.91 49.73
CA THR A 115 -18.98 47.32 50.07
C THR A 115 -18.22 47.56 51.38
N TYR A 116 -18.11 46.53 52.22
CA TYR A 116 -17.42 46.59 53.50
C TYR A 116 -16.06 45.90 53.40
N GLY A 117 -14.97 46.61 53.73
CA GLY A 117 -13.63 45.99 53.85
C GLY A 117 -13.01 45.35 52.61
N ASN A 118 -13.63 45.44 51.42
CA ASN A 118 -13.35 44.63 50.23
C ASN A 118 -13.50 43.10 50.45
N SER A 119 -14.26 42.66 51.45
CA SER A 119 -14.41 41.25 51.85
C SER A 119 -14.96 40.39 50.70
N ALA A 120 -15.92 40.88 49.90
CA ALA A 120 -16.43 40.06 48.79
C ALA A 120 -15.64 40.19 47.46
N ARG A 121 -14.53 40.94 47.43
CA ARG A 121 -13.78 41.19 46.19
C ARG A 121 -12.76 40.08 45.94
N VAL A 122 -13.15 39.15 45.07
CA VAL A 122 -12.30 38.03 44.67
C VAL A 122 -11.15 38.48 43.75
N VAL A 123 -9.96 38.01 44.05
CA VAL A 123 -8.76 38.13 43.22
C VAL A 123 -8.21 36.75 42.90
N TYR A 124 -8.00 36.48 41.62
CA TYR A 124 -7.52 35.20 41.13
C TYR A 124 -5.99 35.17 41.02
N SER A 125 -5.38 34.04 41.35
CA SER A 125 -3.95 33.80 41.16
C SER A 125 -3.69 32.32 40.86
N ILE A 126 -2.57 32.03 40.19
CA ILE A 126 -2.09 30.66 40.04
C ILE A 126 -1.21 30.34 41.25
N LEU A 127 -1.63 29.37 42.07
CA LEU A 127 -0.92 28.95 43.27
C LEU A 127 0.18 27.93 42.93
N GLN A 128 -0.15 26.99 42.05
CA GLN A 128 0.79 25.97 41.58
C GLN A 128 0.50 25.64 40.11
N GLY A 129 1.53 25.61 39.30
CA GLY A 129 1.41 25.34 37.87
C GLY A 129 2.74 25.59 37.16
N GLN A 130 2.85 25.08 35.94
CA GLN A 130 3.97 25.42 35.08
C GLN A 130 3.84 26.87 34.59
N PRO A 131 4.95 27.57 34.25
CA PRO A 131 4.92 28.98 33.83
C PRO A 131 4.25 29.21 32.46
N TYR A 132 3.69 28.17 31.83
CA TYR A 132 3.00 28.23 30.54
C TYR A 132 1.64 28.93 30.59
N PHE A 133 1.08 29.17 31.78
CA PHE A 133 -0.22 29.80 31.92
C PHE A 133 -0.17 31.02 32.82
N SER A 134 -1.04 31.98 32.52
CA SER A 134 -1.30 33.18 33.30
C SER A 134 -2.80 33.30 33.56
N ILE A 135 -3.17 33.95 34.65
CA ILE A 135 -4.56 34.25 34.97
C ILE A 135 -4.74 35.75 35.15
N ASP A 136 -5.79 36.30 34.56
CA ASP A 136 -6.18 37.67 34.83
C ASP A 136 -6.78 37.76 36.25
N PRO A 137 -6.20 38.57 37.15
CA PRO A 137 -6.56 38.57 38.56
C PRO A 137 -7.95 39.11 38.85
N LYS A 138 -8.61 39.79 37.90
CA LYS A 138 -9.94 40.39 38.07
C LYS A 138 -11.03 39.53 37.44
N THR A 139 -10.74 38.93 36.29
CA THR A 139 -11.75 38.24 35.47
C THR A 139 -11.68 36.72 35.61
N GLY A 140 -10.58 36.16 36.10
CA GLY A 140 -10.38 34.71 36.16
C GLY A 140 -10.08 34.08 34.79
N VAL A 141 -9.81 34.88 33.75
CA VAL A 141 -9.47 34.39 32.42
C VAL A 141 -8.04 33.85 32.42
N ILE A 142 -7.88 32.59 32.01
CA ILE A 142 -6.60 31.93 31.86
C ILE A 142 -6.13 32.05 30.41
N ARG A 143 -4.86 32.42 30.23
CA ARG A 143 -4.20 32.54 28.93
C ARG A 143 -2.85 31.85 28.92
N THR A 144 -2.40 31.47 27.74
CA THR A 144 -1.01 31.02 27.53
C THR A 144 -0.04 32.17 27.84
N ALA A 145 1.09 31.84 28.48
CA ALA A 145 2.07 32.81 28.97
C ALA A 145 3.47 32.62 28.35
N LEU A 146 3.80 31.42 27.87
CA LEU A 146 5.09 31.12 27.23
C LEU A 146 4.92 30.42 25.87
N PRO A 147 5.79 30.72 24.89
CA PRO A 147 5.75 30.10 23.57
C PRO A 147 6.69 28.90 23.50
N ASN A 148 6.20 27.69 23.79
CA ASN A 148 6.90 26.39 23.62
C ASN A 148 6.16 25.26 24.35
N MET A 149 4.84 25.34 24.41
CA MET A 149 4.05 24.19 24.83
C MET A 149 4.07 23.21 23.66
N ASP A 150 4.48 21.98 23.97
CA ASP A 150 4.77 20.90 23.03
C ASP A 150 4.14 19.63 23.61
N ARG A 151 3.22 19.04 22.85
CA ARG A 151 2.41 17.90 23.25
C ARG A 151 3.25 16.62 23.27
N GLU A 152 4.17 16.46 22.33
CA GLU A 152 5.11 15.33 22.22
C GLU A 152 6.01 15.23 23.46
N VAL A 153 6.32 16.37 24.10
CA VAL A 153 7.02 16.42 25.38
C VAL A 153 6.05 16.22 26.56
N LYS A 154 4.93 16.97 26.59
CA LYS A 154 3.95 16.88 27.67
C LYS A 154 2.56 17.33 27.24
N GLU A 155 1.66 16.36 27.09
CA GLU A 155 0.27 16.59 26.69
C GLU A 155 -0.60 17.27 27.76
N GLN A 156 -0.42 16.92 29.05
CA GLN A 156 -1.35 17.31 30.11
C GLN A 156 -0.71 18.19 31.18
N TYR A 157 -1.40 19.29 31.49
CA TYR A 157 -1.02 20.23 32.53
C TYR A 157 -2.11 20.36 33.58
N GLN A 158 -1.69 20.45 34.84
CA GLN A 158 -2.57 20.73 35.95
C GLN A 158 -2.18 22.06 36.57
N VAL A 159 -3.15 22.95 36.72
CA VAL A 159 -2.98 24.29 37.30
C VAL A 159 -3.91 24.44 38.50
N LEU A 160 -3.33 24.68 39.66
CA LEU A 160 -4.04 24.99 40.89
C LEU A 160 -4.24 26.50 40.97
N ILE A 161 -5.52 26.90 40.97
CA ILE A 161 -5.93 28.30 41.02
C ILE A 161 -6.43 28.60 42.41
N GLN A 162 -6.07 29.78 42.89
CA GLN A 162 -6.60 30.37 44.11
C GLN A 162 -7.51 31.53 43.76
N ALA A 163 -8.68 31.57 44.41
CA ALA A 163 -9.54 32.74 44.51
C ALA A 163 -9.43 33.24 45.95
N LYS A 164 -8.92 34.45 46.13
CA LYS A 164 -8.70 35.04 47.45
C LYS A 164 -9.54 36.30 47.61
N ASP A 165 -10.20 36.44 48.75
CA ASP A 165 -10.84 37.70 49.10
C ASP A 165 -9.80 38.79 49.45
N MET A 166 -10.21 40.04 49.43
CA MET A 166 -9.38 41.18 49.81
C MET A 166 -9.80 41.75 51.17
N GLY A 167 -10.24 40.88 52.09
CA GLY A 167 -10.63 41.26 53.45
C GLY A 167 -9.52 42.04 54.16
N GLY A 168 -9.80 43.29 54.52
CA GLY A 168 -8.86 44.34 54.92
C GLY A 168 -8.01 44.15 56.20
N GLN A 169 -7.65 42.93 56.62
CA GLN A 169 -6.58 42.68 57.59
C GLN A 169 -5.87 41.34 57.32
N LEU A 170 -4.61 41.24 57.77
CA LEU A 170 -3.64 40.16 57.54
C LEU A 170 -4.25 38.75 57.46
N GLY A 171 -4.63 38.31 56.25
CA GLY A 171 -4.91 36.90 55.96
C GLY A 171 -6.28 36.56 55.37
N GLY A 172 -6.83 37.39 54.47
CA GLY A 172 -8.06 37.08 53.71
C GLY A 172 -8.21 35.62 53.28
N LEU A 173 -9.44 35.11 53.26
CA LEU A 173 -9.75 33.71 53.02
C LEU A 173 -9.58 33.35 51.54
N ALA A 174 -9.34 32.06 51.27
CA ALA A 174 -8.96 31.61 49.95
C ALA A 174 -9.55 30.24 49.62
N GLY A 175 -10.37 30.20 48.57
CA GLY A 175 -10.76 28.96 47.91
C GLY A 175 -9.73 28.54 46.87
N THR A 176 -9.64 27.24 46.61
CA THR A 176 -8.80 26.69 45.53
C THR A 176 -9.58 25.76 44.61
N THR A 177 -9.17 25.70 43.35
CA THR A 177 -9.70 24.74 42.37
C THR A 177 -8.60 24.30 41.41
N THR A 178 -8.80 23.13 40.82
CA THR A 178 -7.87 22.56 39.86
C THR A 178 -8.43 22.66 38.45
N VAL A 179 -7.57 23.10 37.53
CA VAL A 179 -7.81 23.09 36.09
C VAL A 179 -6.91 22.05 35.44
N ASN A 180 -7.53 21.10 34.73
CA ASN A 180 -6.81 20.16 33.87
C ASN A 180 -6.85 20.70 32.43
N ILE A 181 -5.67 20.97 31.88
CA ILE A 181 -5.50 21.51 30.53
C ILE A 181 -4.81 20.46 29.67
N THR A 182 -5.46 20.05 28.59
CA THR A 182 -4.92 19.10 27.61
C THR A 182 -4.49 19.85 26.35
N LEU A 183 -3.26 19.62 25.89
CA LEU A 183 -2.81 20.12 24.61
C LEU A 183 -3.49 19.36 23.47
N THR A 184 -4.08 20.08 22.52
CA THR A 184 -4.50 19.46 21.25
C THR A 184 -3.35 19.53 20.27
N ASP A 185 -3.15 18.41 19.58
CA ASP A 185 -2.10 18.19 18.60
C ASP A 185 -2.12 19.21 17.44
N VAL A 186 -0.93 19.57 17.00
CA VAL A 186 -0.65 20.34 15.78
C VAL A 186 0.31 19.51 14.94
N ASN A 187 0.11 19.50 13.62
CA ASN A 187 1.04 18.81 12.72
C ASN A 187 2.33 19.65 12.60
N ASP A 188 3.27 19.47 13.51
CA ASP A 188 4.54 20.19 13.56
C ASP A 188 5.77 19.27 13.41
N ASN A 189 5.58 17.96 13.43
CA ASN A 189 6.65 17.01 13.19
C ASN A 189 6.55 16.32 11.82
N PRO A 190 7.67 16.22 11.09
CA PRO A 190 7.71 15.43 9.87
C PRO A 190 7.83 13.93 10.15
N PRO A 191 7.30 13.05 9.28
CA PRO A 191 7.62 11.64 9.31
C PRO A 191 9.12 11.46 9.07
N ARG A 192 9.77 10.62 9.86
CA ARG A 192 11.23 10.35 9.78
C ARG A 192 11.53 8.88 9.65
N PHE A 193 12.37 8.53 8.68
CA PHE A 193 12.92 7.19 8.62
C PHE A 193 14.05 7.02 9.65
N PRO A 194 14.01 5.98 10.51
CA PRO A 194 15.09 5.71 11.45
C PRO A 194 16.37 5.23 10.77
N LYS A 195 16.29 4.80 9.50
CA LYS A 195 17.42 4.36 8.68
C LYS A 195 17.39 5.08 7.34
N SER A 196 18.54 5.55 6.88
CA SER A 196 18.69 6.17 5.57
C SER A 196 18.70 5.15 4.42
N ILE A 197 19.04 3.88 4.71
CA ILE A 197 19.11 2.79 3.74
C ILE A 197 18.45 1.52 4.31
N PHE A 198 17.57 0.91 3.52
CA PHE A 198 16.95 -0.38 3.78
C PHE A 198 17.45 -1.42 2.79
N HIS A 199 17.91 -2.55 3.30
CA HIS A 199 18.37 -3.68 2.48
C HIS A 199 17.34 -4.79 2.51
N LEU A 200 16.79 -5.12 1.34
CA LEU A 200 15.81 -6.18 1.16
C LEU A 200 16.36 -7.22 0.19
N LYS A 201 15.82 -8.43 0.28
CA LYS A 201 16.15 -9.54 -0.60
C LYS A 201 14.86 -10.14 -1.14
N VAL A 202 14.86 -10.53 -2.41
CA VAL A 202 13.69 -11.13 -3.07
C VAL A 202 14.16 -12.23 -4.02
N PRO A 203 13.65 -13.46 -3.91
CA PRO A 203 13.86 -14.49 -4.93
C PRO A 203 13.26 -14.06 -6.27
N GLU A 204 13.93 -14.35 -7.39
CA GLU A 204 13.37 -13.99 -8.71
C GLU A 204 12.07 -14.72 -9.04
N SER A 205 11.91 -15.93 -8.52
CA SER A 205 10.69 -16.75 -8.61
C SER A 205 9.49 -16.20 -7.82
N SER A 206 9.67 -15.08 -7.11
CA SER A 206 8.61 -14.42 -6.36
C SER A 206 7.48 -13.96 -7.28
N HIS A 207 6.24 -14.24 -6.86
CA HIS A 207 5.07 -13.94 -7.67
C HIS A 207 4.70 -12.46 -7.60
N VAL A 208 4.15 -11.91 -8.69
CA VAL A 208 3.62 -10.54 -8.69
C VAL A 208 2.58 -10.39 -7.58
N GLY A 209 2.68 -9.30 -6.81
CA GLY A 209 1.88 -9.00 -5.63
C GLY A 209 2.51 -9.43 -4.31
N SER A 210 3.57 -10.25 -4.31
CA SER A 210 4.23 -10.68 -3.09
C SER A 210 4.85 -9.50 -2.32
N ALA A 211 4.72 -9.50 -1.00
CA ALA A 211 5.40 -8.54 -0.13
C ALA A 211 6.89 -8.89 -0.04
N ILE A 212 7.75 -7.94 -0.41
CA ILE A 212 9.22 -8.08 -0.38
C ILE A 212 9.76 -7.68 0.99
N GLY A 213 9.18 -6.64 1.59
CA GLY A 213 9.62 -6.14 2.87
C GLY A 213 8.76 -4.99 3.36
N ARG A 214 8.98 -4.62 4.62
CA ARG A 214 8.29 -3.53 5.31
C ARG A 214 9.31 -2.47 5.72
N ILE A 215 8.94 -1.21 5.53
CA ILE A 215 9.71 -0.05 5.99
C ILE A 215 8.80 0.85 6.81
N ARG A 216 9.37 1.55 7.78
CA ARG A 216 8.61 2.39 8.68
C ARG A 216 9.30 3.73 8.85
N ALA A 217 8.58 4.79 8.55
CA ALA A 217 8.84 6.13 9.08
C ALA A 217 8.07 6.30 10.40
N VAL A 218 8.54 7.20 11.25
CA VAL A 218 7.93 7.55 12.53
C VAL A 218 7.58 9.01 12.50
N ASP A 219 6.32 9.30 12.82
CA ASP A 219 5.77 10.63 12.99
C ASP A 219 5.27 10.70 14.45
N PRO A 220 5.83 11.57 15.31
CA PRO A 220 5.54 11.60 16.74
C PRO A 220 4.21 12.30 17.08
N ASP A 221 3.57 12.94 16.11
CA ASP A 221 2.29 13.63 16.26
C ASP A 221 1.14 12.65 16.59
N PHE A 222 -0.09 13.13 16.67
CA PHE A 222 -1.23 12.31 17.09
C PHE A 222 -2.38 12.24 16.06
N GLY A 223 -2.96 11.05 15.93
CA GLY A 223 -4.10 10.81 15.06
C GLY A 223 -3.76 11.10 13.60
N LYS A 224 -4.56 11.95 12.94
CA LYS A 224 -4.38 12.30 11.52
C LYS A 224 -3.08 13.02 11.23
N ASN A 225 -2.53 13.73 12.23
CA ASN A 225 -1.25 14.42 12.11
C ASN A 225 -0.06 13.45 12.15
N ALA A 226 -0.26 12.17 12.47
CA ALA A 226 0.76 11.13 12.37
C ALA A 226 0.45 10.05 11.32
N GLU A 227 -0.56 10.25 10.46
CA GLU A 227 -0.87 9.33 9.37
C GLU A 227 0.14 9.49 8.22
N ILE A 228 0.85 8.41 7.91
CA ILE A 228 1.95 8.43 6.94
C ILE A 228 1.52 7.75 5.64
N GLU A 229 1.68 8.47 4.53
CA GLU A 229 1.58 7.91 3.19
C GLU A 229 2.97 7.61 2.63
N TYR A 230 3.14 6.43 2.02
CA TYR A 230 4.40 6.04 1.40
C TYR A 230 4.27 6.00 -0.11
N ASN A 231 5.28 6.52 -0.81
CA ASN A 231 5.33 6.53 -2.26
C ASN A 231 6.73 6.16 -2.77
N ILE A 232 6.82 5.35 -3.84
CA ILE A 232 8.09 5.10 -4.52
C ILE A 232 8.41 6.28 -5.41
N VAL A 233 9.57 6.90 -5.19
CA VAL A 233 10.08 7.96 -6.06
C VAL A 233 10.51 7.33 -7.38
N PRO A 234 10.09 7.88 -8.54
CA PRO A 234 10.48 7.35 -9.85
C PRO A 234 12.00 7.19 -9.99
N GLY A 235 12.44 6.02 -10.46
CA GLY A 235 13.85 5.65 -10.54
C GLY A 235 14.05 4.17 -10.89
N ASP A 236 15.19 3.61 -10.47
CA ASP A 236 15.61 2.23 -10.75
C ASP A 236 14.81 1.18 -9.95
N GLY A 237 13.52 1.07 -10.29
CA GLY A 237 12.55 0.20 -9.63
C GLY A 237 11.10 0.66 -9.72
N GLY A 238 10.82 1.91 -10.14
CA GLY A 238 9.46 2.49 -10.11
C GLY A 238 8.41 1.77 -10.95
N ASN A 239 8.82 0.97 -11.93
CA ASN A 239 7.92 0.16 -12.76
C ASN A 239 7.83 -1.32 -12.32
N LEU A 240 8.72 -1.76 -11.44
CA LEU A 240 8.86 -3.15 -11.00
C LEU A 240 8.36 -3.37 -9.58
N PHE A 241 8.37 -2.33 -8.75
CA PHE A 241 7.93 -2.38 -7.37
C PHE A 241 6.77 -1.42 -7.12
N ASP A 242 5.97 -1.74 -6.13
CA ASP A 242 4.89 -0.91 -5.61
C ASP A 242 5.03 -0.78 -4.10
N ILE A 243 4.37 0.21 -3.49
CA ILE A 243 4.33 0.36 -2.04
C ILE A 243 2.93 0.73 -1.59
N THR A 244 2.47 0.08 -0.52
CA THR A 244 1.16 0.38 0.10
C THR A 244 1.34 0.56 1.60
N THR A 245 0.65 1.53 2.19
CA THR A 245 0.59 1.67 3.65
C THR A 245 -0.28 0.57 4.26
N ASP A 246 0.23 -0.12 5.28
CA ASP A 246 -0.57 -1.02 6.11
C ASP A 246 -1.34 -0.20 7.16
N GLU A 247 -2.67 -0.16 7.06
CA GLU A 247 -3.53 0.67 7.92
C GLU A 247 -3.36 0.34 9.42
N ASN A 248 -3.02 -0.91 9.76
CA ASN A 248 -2.89 -1.32 11.16
C ASN A 248 -1.53 -0.97 11.76
N THR A 249 -0.46 -1.07 10.98
CA THR A 249 0.92 -0.88 11.48
C THR A 249 1.54 0.46 11.08
N GLN A 250 0.92 1.18 10.15
CA GLN A 250 1.44 2.41 9.52
C GLN A 250 2.81 2.20 8.85
N GLU A 251 3.08 0.96 8.40
CA GLU A 251 4.30 0.60 7.68
C GLU A 251 4.06 0.61 6.17
N GLY A 252 5.07 1.04 5.41
CA GLY A 252 5.10 0.89 3.97
C GLY A 252 5.47 -0.54 3.59
N VAL A 253 4.54 -1.27 2.96
CA VAL A 253 4.75 -2.63 2.46
C VAL A 253 5.17 -2.56 0.99
N ILE A 254 6.43 -2.89 0.72
CA ILE A 254 6.97 -2.93 -0.65
C ILE A 254 6.55 -4.25 -1.28
N LYS A 255 5.93 -4.19 -2.46
CA LYS A 255 5.40 -5.33 -3.20
C LYS A 255 6.01 -5.42 -4.58
N LEU A 256 6.04 -6.64 -5.11
CA LEU A 256 6.47 -6.88 -6.48
C LEU A 256 5.33 -6.56 -7.47
N LYS A 257 5.60 -5.74 -8.49
CA LYS A 257 4.62 -5.33 -9.52
C LYS A 257 4.79 -6.08 -10.84
N LYS A 258 6.00 -6.56 -11.13
CA LYS A 258 6.34 -7.34 -12.34
C LYS A 258 7.33 -8.44 -12.00
N PRO A 259 7.40 -9.54 -12.77
CA PRO A 259 8.39 -10.60 -12.55
C PRO A 259 9.82 -10.05 -12.53
N LEU A 260 10.68 -10.73 -11.76
CA LEU A 260 12.11 -10.46 -11.72
C LEU A 260 12.85 -11.52 -12.52
N ASP A 261 14.05 -11.17 -12.92
CA ASP A 261 14.98 -12.01 -13.67
C ASP A 261 16.39 -11.60 -13.18
N PHE A 262 17.05 -12.52 -12.49
CA PHE A 262 18.35 -12.33 -11.87
C PHE A 262 19.45 -12.21 -12.94
N GLU A 263 19.37 -12.98 -14.02
CA GLU A 263 20.28 -12.97 -15.17
C GLU A 263 20.28 -11.59 -15.84
N THR A 264 19.10 -10.96 -15.92
CA THR A 264 18.96 -9.61 -16.45
C THR A 264 19.48 -8.56 -15.47
N LYS A 265 19.07 -8.60 -14.20
CA LYS A 265 19.48 -7.59 -13.21
C LYS A 265 19.40 -8.06 -11.75
N LYS A 266 20.57 -8.10 -11.12
CA LYS A 266 20.80 -8.65 -9.78
C LYS A 266 20.43 -7.74 -8.61
N ALA A 267 20.30 -6.43 -8.83
CA ALA A 267 19.99 -5.49 -7.75
C ALA A 267 19.31 -4.21 -8.26
N TYR A 268 18.43 -3.66 -7.43
CA TYR A 268 17.68 -2.44 -7.68
C TYR A 268 17.90 -1.44 -6.55
N THR A 269 18.00 -0.16 -6.88
CA THR A 269 18.14 0.92 -5.88
C THR A 269 17.22 2.08 -6.20
N PHE A 270 16.24 2.33 -5.35
CA PHE A 270 15.30 3.45 -5.51
C PHE A 270 15.06 4.14 -4.17
N LYS A 271 14.40 5.30 -4.22
CA LYS A 271 14.01 6.03 -3.01
C LYS A 271 12.53 5.81 -2.71
N VAL A 272 12.20 5.73 -1.44
CA VAL A 272 10.82 5.84 -0.94
C VAL A 272 10.69 7.17 -0.22
N GLU A 273 9.59 7.86 -0.48
CA GLU A 273 9.14 9.04 0.23
C GLU A 273 8.07 8.63 1.25
N ALA A 274 8.23 9.09 2.49
CA ALA A 274 7.17 9.11 3.49
C ALA A 274 6.67 10.55 3.62
N SER A 275 5.37 10.74 3.61
CA SER A 275 4.74 12.04 3.62
C SER A 275 3.52 12.08 4.51
N ASN A 276 3.40 13.14 5.31
CA ASN A 276 2.18 13.50 5.98
C ASN A 276 1.51 14.63 5.19
N PHE A 277 0.28 14.41 4.71
CA PHE A 277 -0.46 15.40 3.91
C PHE A 277 -1.53 16.16 4.70
N HIS A 278 -1.64 15.94 6.02
CA HIS A 278 -2.65 16.63 6.81
C HIS A 278 -2.30 18.12 6.92
N LEU A 279 -3.07 18.96 6.23
CA LEU A 279 -2.88 20.41 6.25
C LEU A 279 -3.51 21.00 7.50
N ASP A 280 -2.69 21.56 8.39
CA ASP A 280 -3.19 22.41 9.46
C ASP A 280 -3.40 23.84 8.95
N HIS A 281 -4.66 24.20 8.68
CA HIS A 281 -5.04 25.55 8.23
C HIS A 281 -4.66 26.66 9.23
N ARG A 282 -4.38 26.35 10.50
CA ARG A 282 -3.90 27.32 11.49
C ARG A 282 -2.46 27.76 11.18
N PHE A 283 -1.70 26.93 10.45
CA PHE A 283 -0.31 27.15 10.09
C PHE A 283 -0.12 26.96 8.58
N HIS A 284 -0.43 28.00 7.80
CA HIS A 284 -0.30 28.03 6.33
C HIS A 284 1.15 27.81 5.79
N SER A 285 2.14 27.62 6.67
CA SER A 285 3.57 27.66 6.37
C SER A 285 4.27 26.30 6.42
N VAL A 286 3.58 25.23 6.84
CA VAL A 286 4.15 23.88 6.94
C VAL A 286 3.42 23.00 5.94
N GLY A 287 3.98 22.96 4.72
CA GLY A 287 3.52 22.07 3.65
C GLY A 287 3.71 20.60 4.01
N PRO A 288 3.42 19.66 3.09
CA PRO A 288 3.53 18.24 3.40
C PRO A 288 4.94 17.92 3.86
N PHE A 289 5.03 17.50 5.11
CA PHE A 289 6.28 17.09 5.71
C PHE A 289 6.72 15.78 5.08
N LYS A 290 7.91 15.80 4.47
CA LYS A 290 8.42 14.69 3.69
C LYS A 290 9.80 14.27 4.17
N ASP A 291 10.03 12.97 4.17
CA ASP A 291 11.35 12.39 4.31
C ASP A 291 11.57 11.28 3.28
N THR A 292 12.82 11.02 2.94
CA THR A 292 13.16 10.00 1.93
C THR A 292 14.22 9.04 2.45
N ALA A 293 14.03 7.75 2.16
CA ALA A 293 15.02 6.71 2.42
C ALA A 293 15.33 5.92 1.15
N THR A 294 16.54 5.38 1.07
CA THR A 294 16.96 4.53 -0.06
C THR A 294 16.64 3.07 0.23
N VAL A 295 16.00 2.39 -0.71
CA VAL A 295 15.78 0.95 -0.66
C VAL A 295 16.70 0.28 -1.66
N LYS A 296 17.47 -0.70 -1.19
CA LYS A 296 18.32 -1.57 -2.00
C LYS A 296 17.74 -2.98 -1.96
N ILE A 297 17.28 -3.46 -3.10
CA ILE A 297 16.75 -4.80 -3.27
C ILE A 297 17.81 -5.64 -3.97
N ASN A 298 18.24 -6.73 -3.33
CA ASN A 298 19.08 -7.74 -3.96
C ASN A 298 18.19 -8.89 -4.43
N VAL A 299 18.23 -9.19 -5.73
CA VAL A 299 17.56 -10.35 -6.29
C VAL A 299 18.37 -11.58 -5.92
N LEU A 300 17.69 -12.61 -5.44
CA LEU A 300 18.30 -13.91 -5.16
C LEU A 300 18.02 -14.82 -6.34
N ASP A 301 19.11 -15.28 -6.94
CA ASP A 301 19.18 -16.32 -7.96
C ASP A 301 18.51 -17.60 -7.48
N MET A 302 17.64 -18.18 -8.31
CA MET A 302 16.94 -19.43 -8.07
C MET A 302 17.32 -20.45 -9.14
N ASP A 303 17.41 -21.73 -8.75
CA ASP A 303 17.84 -22.79 -9.67
C ASP A 303 16.77 -23.02 -10.77
N GLU A 304 17.09 -22.66 -12.03
CA GLU A 304 16.22 -22.74 -13.21
C GLU A 304 16.74 -23.75 -14.25
N PRO A 305 15.91 -24.38 -15.09
CA PRO A 305 16.40 -25.31 -16.11
C PRO A 305 17.37 -24.68 -17.14
N PRO A 306 18.30 -25.45 -17.74
CA PRO A 306 19.17 -24.94 -18.79
C PRO A 306 18.39 -24.37 -19.98
N VAL A 307 18.89 -23.32 -20.60
CA VAL A 307 18.20 -22.65 -21.72
C VAL A 307 18.89 -22.99 -23.05
N PHE A 308 18.13 -23.52 -24.01
CA PHE A 308 18.62 -23.76 -25.38
C PHE A 308 18.85 -22.44 -26.12
N SER A 309 19.91 -22.37 -26.93
CA SER A 309 20.28 -21.15 -27.67
C SER A 309 19.31 -20.81 -28.81
N LYS A 310 18.51 -21.78 -29.27
CA LYS A 310 17.46 -21.58 -30.27
C LYS A 310 16.16 -22.27 -29.83
N PRO A 311 14.98 -21.73 -30.20
CA PRO A 311 13.69 -22.37 -29.88
C PRO A 311 13.43 -23.63 -30.72
N THR A 312 14.11 -23.78 -31.86
CA THR A 312 14.04 -24.95 -32.73
C THR A 312 15.33 -25.07 -33.53
N TYR A 313 15.80 -26.30 -33.75
CA TYR A 313 16.94 -26.60 -34.61
C TYR A 313 16.46 -27.35 -35.84
N VAL A 314 16.84 -26.88 -37.03
CA VAL A 314 16.56 -27.54 -38.30
C VAL A 314 17.88 -27.94 -38.92
N MET A 315 18.00 -29.21 -39.29
CA MET A 315 19.18 -29.81 -39.87
C MET A 315 18.80 -30.61 -41.12
N GLU A 316 19.76 -30.82 -42.01
CA GLU A 316 19.56 -31.54 -43.27
C GLU A 316 20.64 -32.61 -43.40
N VAL A 317 20.26 -33.78 -43.89
CA VAL A 317 21.15 -34.94 -44.05
C VAL A 317 20.73 -35.70 -45.29
N TYR A 318 21.68 -36.13 -46.14
CA TYR A 318 21.36 -37.00 -47.28
C TYR A 318 21.09 -38.42 -46.79
N GLU A 319 20.17 -39.15 -47.42
CA GLU A 319 19.82 -40.50 -46.99
C GLU A 319 20.97 -41.52 -47.07
N ASP A 320 21.88 -41.33 -48.05
CA ASP A 320 23.08 -42.15 -48.23
C ASP A 320 24.21 -41.83 -47.22
N THR A 321 23.97 -40.91 -46.28
CA THR A 321 24.96 -40.51 -45.29
C THR A 321 25.36 -41.71 -44.42
N PRO A 322 26.65 -42.06 -44.32
CA PRO A 322 27.10 -43.19 -43.51
C PRO A 322 26.71 -43.07 -42.04
N VAL A 323 26.49 -44.22 -41.40
CA VAL A 323 26.27 -44.32 -39.96
C VAL A 323 27.44 -43.71 -39.18
N GLY A 324 27.13 -42.94 -38.13
CA GLY A 324 28.09 -42.24 -37.28
C GLY A 324 28.48 -40.84 -37.77
N THR A 325 27.84 -40.33 -38.83
CA THR A 325 28.13 -38.99 -39.35
C THR A 325 27.43 -37.93 -38.51
N ILE A 326 28.17 -36.91 -38.06
CA ILE A 326 27.63 -35.78 -37.32
C ILE A 326 26.87 -34.86 -38.27
N ILE A 327 25.59 -34.64 -37.99
CA ILE A 327 24.67 -33.81 -38.79
C ILE A 327 24.68 -32.37 -38.28
N GLY A 328 24.78 -32.18 -36.97
CA GLY A 328 24.78 -30.87 -36.34
C GLY A 328 24.85 -30.98 -34.82
N ALA A 329 24.65 -29.86 -34.12
CA ALA A 329 24.65 -29.84 -32.66
C ALA A 329 23.58 -28.91 -32.11
N VAL A 330 23.05 -29.26 -30.93
CA VAL A 330 22.24 -28.37 -30.11
C VAL A 330 23.08 -27.81 -28.97
N THR A 331 22.73 -26.62 -28.49
CA THR A 331 23.46 -25.94 -27.43
C THR A 331 22.48 -25.40 -26.40
N ALA A 332 22.70 -25.75 -25.14
CA ALA A 332 22.01 -25.20 -23.99
C ALA A 332 23.02 -24.74 -22.93
N GLN A 333 22.63 -23.75 -22.14
CA GLN A 333 23.47 -23.17 -21.09
C GLN A 333 22.67 -23.02 -19.81
N ASP A 334 23.33 -23.26 -18.68
CA ASP A 334 22.83 -22.90 -17.36
C ASP A 334 23.23 -21.45 -17.08
N LEU A 335 22.24 -20.57 -16.89
CA LEU A 335 22.47 -19.12 -16.75
C LEU A 335 22.60 -18.68 -15.29
N ASP A 336 22.23 -19.54 -14.35
CA ASP A 336 22.17 -19.26 -12.92
C ASP A 336 23.55 -18.93 -12.30
N ALA A 337 23.53 -18.30 -11.13
CA ALA A 337 24.73 -17.99 -10.37
C ALA A 337 25.44 -19.26 -9.87
N GLY A 338 26.49 -19.67 -10.59
CA GLY A 338 27.23 -20.91 -10.30
C GLY A 338 27.00 -22.01 -11.34
N SER A 339 26.63 -21.60 -12.56
CA SER A 339 26.50 -22.39 -13.80
C SER A 339 27.07 -23.81 -13.75
N SER A 340 26.20 -24.78 -13.99
CA SER A 340 26.50 -26.19 -14.12
C SER A 340 26.77 -26.58 -15.57
N SER A 341 27.57 -27.63 -15.78
CA SER A 341 27.60 -28.29 -17.08
C SER A 341 26.23 -28.88 -17.41
N VAL A 342 25.86 -28.82 -18.69
CA VAL A 342 24.60 -29.36 -19.21
C VAL A 342 24.86 -30.74 -19.81
N ARG A 343 23.90 -31.66 -19.65
CA ARG A 343 23.85 -32.94 -20.36
C ARG A 343 22.65 -33.03 -21.29
N TYR A 344 22.83 -33.70 -22.41
CA TYR A 344 21.82 -33.85 -23.45
C TYR A 344 21.32 -35.29 -23.59
N PHE A 345 20.03 -35.45 -23.87
CA PHE A 345 19.36 -36.73 -24.09
C PHE A 345 18.27 -36.57 -25.15
N ILE A 346 18.07 -37.58 -26.01
CA ILE A 346 16.89 -37.62 -26.87
C ILE A 346 15.67 -38.00 -26.01
N ASP A 347 14.53 -37.36 -26.24
CA ASP A 347 13.27 -37.68 -25.56
C ASP A 347 12.69 -38.99 -26.13
N TRP A 348 12.71 -40.06 -25.33
CA TRP A 348 12.38 -41.46 -25.70
C TRP A 348 10.92 -41.74 -26.10
N LYS A 349 10.17 -40.72 -26.52
CA LYS A 349 8.76 -40.87 -26.90
C LYS A 349 8.57 -41.48 -28.29
N ASN A 350 9.61 -41.47 -29.13
CA ASN A 350 9.57 -41.97 -30.50
C ASN A 350 10.72 -42.98 -30.70
N ASP A 351 10.60 -43.86 -31.69
CA ASP A 351 11.67 -44.81 -32.11
C ASP A 351 12.87 -44.10 -32.80
N VAL A 352 13.01 -42.78 -32.61
CA VAL A 352 14.04 -41.95 -33.25
C VAL A 352 15.44 -42.28 -32.75
N ASP A 353 15.57 -42.86 -31.56
CA ASP A 353 16.83 -43.33 -31.00
C ASP A 353 17.47 -44.46 -31.81
N SER A 354 16.72 -45.17 -32.66
CA SER A 354 17.31 -46.14 -33.59
C SER A 354 18.06 -45.43 -34.73
N TYR A 355 17.56 -44.28 -35.17
CA TYR A 355 18.07 -43.54 -36.32
C TYR A 355 19.13 -42.50 -35.97
N PHE A 356 19.09 -41.93 -34.77
CA PHE A 356 20.01 -40.87 -34.34
C PHE A 356 20.54 -41.08 -32.94
N THR A 357 21.79 -40.66 -32.71
CA THR A 357 22.40 -40.55 -31.39
C THR A 357 22.74 -39.10 -31.07
N ILE A 358 22.85 -38.79 -29.77
CA ILE A 358 23.36 -37.50 -29.29
C ILE A 358 24.53 -37.69 -28.35
N ASP A 359 25.59 -36.90 -28.51
CA ASP A 359 26.65 -36.80 -27.51
C ASP A 359 26.11 -36.08 -26.27
N ALA A 360 26.16 -36.77 -25.12
CA ALA A 360 25.61 -36.28 -23.87
C ALA A 360 26.31 -35.04 -23.31
N THR A 361 27.49 -34.66 -23.82
CA THR A 361 28.28 -33.52 -23.37
C THR A 361 28.39 -32.40 -24.40
N GLU A 362 28.61 -32.75 -25.67
CA GLU A 362 28.78 -31.80 -26.77
C GLU A 362 27.44 -31.44 -27.44
N GLY A 363 26.39 -32.24 -27.26
CA GLY A 363 25.10 -32.03 -27.89
C GLY A 363 25.11 -32.27 -29.40
N THR A 364 26.14 -32.94 -29.92
CA THR A 364 26.28 -33.30 -31.33
C THR A 364 25.34 -34.45 -31.68
N ILE A 365 24.60 -34.33 -32.77
CA ILE A 365 23.66 -35.33 -33.26
C ILE A 365 24.30 -36.04 -34.44
N ALA A 366 24.30 -37.37 -34.41
CA ALA A 366 24.85 -38.21 -35.47
C ALA A 366 23.86 -39.29 -35.92
N THR A 367 24.00 -39.74 -37.17
CA THR A 367 23.27 -40.90 -37.69
C THR A 367 23.65 -42.17 -36.93
N ASN A 368 22.66 -43.01 -36.60
CA ASN A 368 22.85 -44.30 -35.93
C ASN A 368 22.42 -45.48 -36.83
N GLU A 369 21.60 -45.21 -37.83
CA GLU A 369 21.16 -46.15 -38.84
C GLU A 369 21.20 -45.47 -40.22
N LEU A 370 21.17 -46.27 -41.29
CA LEU A 370 20.99 -45.73 -42.63
C LEU A 370 19.58 -45.13 -42.72
N LEU A 371 19.50 -43.95 -43.32
CA LEU A 371 18.24 -43.26 -43.52
C LEU A 371 17.68 -43.66 -44.89
N ASP A 372 16.36 -43.61 -45.01
CA ASP A 372 15.64 -43.87 -46.25
C ASP A 372 14.56 -42.79 -46.33
N ARG A 373 14.71 -41.90 -47.30
CA ARG A 373 13.85 -40.74 -47.47
C ARG A 373 12.47 -41.15 -47.99
N GLU A 374 12.40 -42.12 -48.90
CA GLU A 374 11.15 -42.67 -49.45
C GLU A 374 10.28 -43.28 -48.35
N SER A 375 10.92 -43.82 -47.31
CA SER A 375 10.25 -44.24 -46.08
C SER A 375 9.92 -43.06 -45.17
N THR A 376 10.90 -42.23 -44.80
CA THR A 376 10.73 -41.12 -43.86
C THR A 376 11.50 -39.87 -44.30
N ALA A 377 10.80 -38.92 -44.93
CA ALA A 377 11.41 -37.68 -45.41
C ALA A 377 11.78 -36.66 -44.31
N GLN A 378 11.22 -36.80 -43.11
CA GLN A 378 11.48 -35.88 -42.01
C GLN A 378 11.33 -36.55 -40.65
N TYR A 379 12.29 -36.32 -39.76
CA TYR A 379 12.23 -36.69 -38.35
C TYR A 379 11.99 -35.46 -37.49
N ASN A 380 11.01 -35.54 -36.60
CA ASN A 380 10.68 -34.48 -35.65
C ASN A 380 10.66 -35.06 -34.24
N PHE A 381 11.57 -34.58 -33.40
CA PHE A 381 11.74 -35.09 -32.04
C PHE A 381 12.25 -34.01 -31.10
N SER A 382 12.16 -34.28 -29.80
CA SER A 382 12.61 -33.37 -28.77
C SER A 382 13.94 -33.82 -28.18
N ILE A 383 14.80 -32.87 -27.88
CA ILE A 383 16.03 -33.08 -27.12
C ILE A 383 15.88 -32.42 -25.76
N ILE A 384 16.28 -33.15 -24.73
CA ILE A 384 16.23 -32.73 -23.33
C ILE A 384 17.62 -32.28 -22.92
N ALA A 385 17.72 -31.11 -22.30
CA ALA A 385 18.92 -30.66 -21.60
C ALA A 385 18.66 -30.68 -20.09
N SER A 386 19.61 -31.21 -19.31
CA SER A 386 19.54 -31.21 -17.84
C SER A 386 20.85 -30.72 -17.23
N LYS A 387 20.79 -30.12 -16.04
CA LYS A 387 22.01 -29.82 -15.28
C LYS A 387 22.68 -31.09 -14.78
N VAL A 388 24.01 -31.09 -14.70
CA VAL A 388 24.76 -32.18 -14.04
C VAL A 388 24.54 -32.14 -12.51
N SER A 389 24.50 -30.94 -11.93
CA SER A 389 24.31 -30.73 -10.49
C SER A 389 22.89 -31.04 -10.02
N ASN A 390 21.88 -30.81 -10.88
CA ASN A 390 20.46 -31.06 -10.57
C ASN A 390 19.72 -31.64 -11.79
N PRO A 391 19.75 -32.96 -11.99
CA PRO A 391 19.14 -33.62 -13.15
C PRO A 391 17.61 -33.50 -13.24
N LEU A 392 16.94 -33.03 -12.18
CA LEU A 392 15.49 -32.83 -12.17
C LEU A 392 15.05 -31.58 -12.96
N LEU A 393 15.95 -30.59 -13.08
CA LEU A 393 15.69 -29.40 -13.86
C LEU A 393 16.07 -29.66 -15.32
N THR A 394 15.04 -29.76 -16.14
CA THR A 394 15.17 -30.10 -17.56
C THR A 394 14.44 -29.11 -18.45
N SER A 395 15.02 -28.82 -19.60
CA SER A 395 14.37 -28.10 -20.69
C SER A 395 14.30 -28.98 -21.93
N LYS A 396 13.38 -28.66 -22.83
CA LYS A 396 13.18 -29.40 -24.08
C LYS A 396 13.21 -28.46 -25.27
N VAL A 397 13.84 -28.90 -26.37
CA VAL A 397 13.84 -28.18 -27.65
C VAL A 397 13.41 -29.11 -28.77
N ASN A 398 12.71 -28.55 -29.76
CA ASN A 398 12.33 -29.28 -30.96
C ASN A 398 13.46 -29.33 -31.97
N VAL A 399 13.74 -30.50 -32.52
CA VAL A 399 14.72 -30.73 -33.58
C VAL A 399 14.04 -31.38 -34.78
N ILE A 400 14.27 -30.80 -35.94
CA ILE A 400 13.75 -31.25 -37.22
C ILE A 400 14.92 -31.64 -38.11
N ILE A 401 14.97 -32.90 -38.52
CA ILE A 401 15.94 -33.40 -39.48
C ILE A 401 15.21 -33.67 -40.79
N ASN A 402 15.55 -32.91 -41.83
CA ASN A 402 15.07 -33.15 -43.19
C ASN A 402 16.01 -34.13 -43.88
N VAL A 403 15.46 -35.24 -44.36
CA VAL A 403 16.23 -36.21 -45.15
C VAL A 403 16.20 -35.74 -46.60
N LEU A 404 17.38 -35.46 -47.13
CA LEU A 404 17.60 -35.02 -48.51
C LEU A 404 17.73 -36.25 -49.41
N ASP A 405 17.14 -36.11 -50.59
CA ASP A 405 17.02 -37.15 -51.61
C ASP A 405 18.36 -37.46 -52.28
N VAL A 406 18.59 -38.73 -52.52
CA VAL A 406 19.66 -39.27 -53.36
C VAL A 406 19.00 -40.08 -54.47
N ASN A 407 19.40 -39.81 -55.73
CA ASN A 407 18.82 -40.53 -56.87
C ASN A 407 19.28 -41.99 -56.90
N GLU A 408 18.51 -42.90 -56.31
CA GLU A 408 18.85 -44.32 -56.23
C GLU A 408 17.83 -45.24 -56.91
N PHE A 409 16.63 -44.74 -57.23
CA PHE A 409 15.62 -45.49 -57.96
C PHE A 409 15.63 -45.15 -59.46
N PRO A 410 15.70 -46.14 -60.36
CA PRO A 410 15.53 -45.88 -61.79
C PRO A 410 14.05 -45.59 -62.09
N PRO A 411 13.74 -44.79 -63.13
CA PRO A 411 12.37 -44.51 -63.53
C PRO A 411 11.66 -45.77 -64.04
N GLU A 412 10.47 -46.07 -63.51
CA GLU A 412 9.64 -47.20 -63.88
C GLU A 412 8.50 -46.80 -64.83
N ILE A 413 8.35 -47.51 -65.95
CA ILE A 413 7.25 -47.27 -66.90
C ILE A 413 5.97 -47.93 -66.38
N SER A 414 4.88 -47.17 -66.33
CA SER A 414 3.55 -47.66 -65.99
C SER A 414 2.99 -48.54 -67.12
N VAL A 415 2.65 -49.78 -66.77
CA VAL A 415 2.00 -50.79 -67.63
C VAL A 415 0.62 -50.36 -68.13
N PRO A 416 0.17 -50.82 -69.33
CA PRO A 416 0.50 -52.11 -69.97
C PRO A 416 1.56 -52.07 -71.10
N TYR A 417 2.29 -53.18 -71.29
CA TYR A 417 3.33 -53.36 -72.33
C TYR A 417 2.79 -53.81 -73.69
N GLU A 418 1.51 -54.16 -73.78
CA GLU A 418 0.87 -54.57 -75.02
C GLU A 418 -0.18 -53.54 -75.44
N THR A 419 -0.06 -53.08 -76.68
CA THR A 419 -1.08 -52.25 -77.33
C THR A 419 -1.44 -52.89 -78.67
N SER A 420 -2.67 -52.65 -79.13
CA SER A 420 -3.16 -53.12 -80.43
C SER A 420 -3.53 -51.92 -81.29
N VAL A 421 -3.19 -51.99 -82.57
CA VAL A 421 -3.47 -50.93 -83.55
C VAL A 421 -4.17 -51.54 -84.76
N CYS A 422 -5.23 -50.88 -85.23
CA CYS A 422 -5.95 -51.32 -86.43
C CYS A 422 -5.10 -51.09 -87.69
N GLU A 423 -5.18 -51.99 -88.67
CA GLU A 423 -4.42 -51.92 -89.93
C GLU A 423 -4.67 -50.63 -90.74
N ASN A 424 -5.81 -49.97 -90.55
CA ASN A 424 -6.20 -48.74 -91.21
C ASN A 424 -5.92 -47.47 -90.39
N ALA A 425 -5.15 -47.59 -89.30
CA ALA A 425 -4.76 -46.47 -88.46
C ALA A 425 -4.06 -45.38 -89.29
N LYS A 426 -4.44 -44.13 -89.06
CA LYS A 426 -3.93 -43.01 -89.86
C LYS A 426 -2.54 -42.59 -89.37
N PRO A 427 -1.63 -42.14 -90.27
CA PRO A 427 -0.37 -41.54 -89.85
C PRO A 427 -0.60 -40.37 -88.88
N GLY A 428 0.06 -40.38 -87.72
CA GLY A 428 -0.16 -39.39 -86.65
C GLY A 428 -1.12 -39.84 -85.54
N GLN A 429 -1.78 -40.99 -85.67
CA GLN A 429 -2.70 -41.49 -84.65
C GLN A 429 -1.96 -41.90 -83.36
N VAL A 430 -2.57 -41.61 -82.20
CA VAL A 430 -2.10 -42.06 -80.89
C VAL A 430 -2.42 -43.54 -80.73
N ILE A 431 -1.40 -44.36 -80.49
CA ILE A 431 -1.54 -45.81 -80.36
C ILE A 431 -1.41 -46.26 -78.90
N GLN A 432 -0.60 -45.56 -78.10
CA GLN A 432 -0.44 -45.83 -76.67
C GLN A 432 0.11 -44.61 -75.96
N THR A 433 -0.34 -44.41 -74.71
CA THR A 433 0.25 -43.44 -73.78
C THR A 433 0.97 -44.23 -72.69
N VAL A 434 2.25 -43.93 -72.47
CA VAL A 434 3.03 -44.47 -71.35
C VAL A 434 3.31 -43.34 -70.36
N THR A 435 3.27 -43.66 -69.07
CA THR A 435 3.73 -42.78 -68.00
C THR A 435 4.94 -43.42 -67.34
N ALA A 436 5.81 -42.60 -66.74
CA ALA A 436 6.89 -43.09 -65.89
C ALA A 436 6.69 -42.53 -64.48
N ALA A 437 7.01 -43.32 -63.49
CA ALA A 437 7.10 -42.92 -62.10
C ALA A 437 8.54 -43.13 -61.63
N ASP A 438 9.04 -42.20 -60.83
CA ASP A 438 10.28 -42.34 -60.08
C ASP A 438 9.93 -42.26 -58.60
N LYS A 439 10.60 -43.05 -57.77
CA LYS A 439 10.41 -42.97 -56.33
C LYS A 439 11.21 -41.82 -55.73
N ASP A 440 12.33 -41.45 -56.35
CA ASP A 440 13.17 -40.33 -55.94
C ASP A 440 12.39 -39.01 -56.04
N LEU A 441 12.70 -38.06 -55.16
CA LEU A 441 12.16 -36.71 -55.29
C LEU A 441 12.86 -35.98 -56.41
N SER A 442 12.13 -35.85 -57.51
CA SER A 442 12.53 -34.99 -58.62
C SER A 442 12.98 -33.60 -58.10
N PRO A 443 14.26 -33.23 -58.24
CA PRO A 443 14.73 -31.88 -58.03
C PRO A 443 13.86 -30.91 -58.83
N ALA A 444 13.65 -29.69 -58.32
CA ALA A 444 12.86 -28.68 -59.01
C ALA A 444 13.36 -28.47 -60.45
N GLY A 445 12.61 -29.01 -61.43
CA GLY A 445 12.94 -28.91 -62.85
C GLY A 445 13.49 -30.19 -63.52
N GLN A 446 13.69 -31.30 -62.80
CA GLN A 446 13.94 -32.59 -63.45
C GLN A 446 12.71 -33.08 -64.24
N ARG A 447 12.96 -33.80 -65.34
CA ARG A 447 11.94 -34.23 -66.31
C ARG A 447 12.26 -35.62 -66.79
N PHE A 448 11.26 -36.50 -66.77
CA PHE A 448 11.32 -37.74 -67.52
C PHE A 448 11.55 -37.43 -69.00
N SER A 449 12.41 -38.21 -69.65
CA SER A 449 12.58 -38.15 -71.10
C SER A 449 12.39 -39.55 -71.66
N PHE A 450 11.51 -39.67 -72.65
CA PHE A 450 11.21 -40.94 -73.31
C PHE A 450 11.92 -41.00 -74.65
N ARG A 451 12.59 -42.12 -74.94
CA ARG A 451 13.27 -42.37 -76.22
C ARG A 451 13.00 -43.80 -76.66
N LEU A 452 12.91 -44.03 -77.97
CA LEU A 452 12.88 -45.37 -78.52
C LEU A 452 14.26 -46.02 -78.38
N SER A 453 14.31 -47.35 -78.25
CA SER A 453 15.59 -48.05 -78.27
C SER A 453 16.35 -47.76 -79.58
N PRO A 454 17.68 -47.90 -79.59
CA PRO A 454 18.46 -47.75 -80.81
C PRO A 454 17.99 -48.66 -81.95
N GLU A 455 17.52 -49.90 -81.67
CA GLU A 455 17.00 -50.79 -82.70
C GLU A 455 15.65 -50.33 -83.28
N ALA A 456 14.77 -49.80 -82.44
CA ALA A 456 13.48 -49.26 -82.86
C ALA A 456 13.61 -47.92 -83.60
N SER A 457 14.62 -47.11 -83.23
CA SER A 457 14.90 -45.81 -83.86
C SER A 457 15.37 -45.94 -85.31
N ASN A 458 15.92 -47.09 -85.69
CA ASN A 458 16.38 -47.39 -87.06
C ASN A 458 15.25 -47.91 -87.98
N LYS A 459 14.03 -48.10 -87.47
CA LYS A 459 12.84 -48.44 -88.25
C LYS A 459 11.83 -47.27 -88.17
N PRO A 460 11.50 -46.58 -89.27
CA PRO A 460 10.77 -45.31 -89.23
C PRO A 460 9.28 -45.42 -88.87
N ASN A 461 8.79 -46.58 -88.43
CA ASN A 461 7.35 -46.83 -88.30
C ASN A 461 6.74 -46.23 -87.03
N PHE A 462 7.56 -45.90 -86.02
CA PHE A 462 7.11 -45.37 -84.73
C PHE A 462 7.96 -44.17 -84.29
N THR A 463 7.35 -43.15 -83.68
CA THR A 463 8.06 -42.00 -83.06
C THR A 463 7.49 -41.65 -81.69
N VAL A 464 8.34 -41.40 -80.70
CA VAL A 464 7.91 -40.95 -79.38
C VAL A 464 7.86 -39.43 -79.32
N HIS A 465 6.73 -38.87 -78.86
CA HIS A 465 6.54 -37.44 -78.65
C HIS A 465 6.29 -37.13 -77.17
N ASP A 466 7.07 -36.20 -76.61
CA ASP A 466 7.01 -35.76 -75.21
C ASP A 466 6.07 -34.53 -75.08
N TYR A 467 4.90 -34.72 -74.45
CA TYR A 467 3.82 -33.71 -74.35
C TYR A 467 3.72 -33.10 -72.94
N ARG A 468 4.45 -32.02 -72.69
CA ARG A 468 4.62 -31.40 -71.35
C ARG A 468 3.65 -30.25 -71.00
N SER A 469 2.33 -30.29 -71.24
CA SER A 469 1.52 -29.08 -70.89
C SER A 469 0.06 -29.16 -70.47
N LYS A 470 -0.66 -30.30 -70.47
CA LYS A 470 -2.04 -30.32 -69.94
C LYS A 470 -2.36 -31.65 -69.26
N LEU A 471 -3.01 -31.55 -68.09
CA LEU A 471 -3.68 -32.66 -67.42
C LEU A 471 -4.47 -33.48 -68.45
N ILE A 472 -4.25 -34.80 -68.47
CA ILE A 472 -4.86 -35.84 -69.32
C ILE A 472 -4.22 -35.97 -70.71
N THR A 473 -3.54 -37.11 -70.94
CA THR A 473 -2.50 -37.31 -71.98
C THR A 473 -2.91 -38.27 -73.10
N ASN A 474 -2.58 -37.89 -74.34
CA ASN A 474 -2.61 -38.71 -75.56
C ASN A 474 -1.33 -38.41 -76.39
N ILE A 475 -0.62 -39.43 -76.91
CA ILE A 475 0.71 -39.32 -77.58
C ILE A 475 0.68 -39.77 -79.06
N CYS A 476 1.01 -38.90 -80.05
CA CYS A 476 0.99 -39.21 -81.51
C CYS A 476 2.32 -39.78 -82.06
N PHE A 477 2.28 -40.59 -83.16
CA PHE A 477 3.44 -41.19 -83.87
C PHE A 477 3.47 -40.87 -85.39
N ARG A 478 4.63 -40.68 -86.06
CA ARG A 478 4.79 -40.49 -87.53
C ARG A 478 6.12 -41.00 -88.12
N ALA A 479 6.09 -41.89 -89.12
CA ALA A 479 6.81 -41.78 -90.42
C ALA A 479 6.41 -42.96 -91.34
N ALA A 480 6.11 -42.76 -92.63
CA ALA A 480 6.91 -42.53 -93.85
C ALA A 480 6.74 -43.77 -94.76
N GLY A 481 6.01 -43.57 -95.87
CA GLY A 481 5.33 -44.63 -96.61
C GLY A 481 6.24 -45.67 -97.26
N PHE A 482 5.67 -46.86 -97.44
CA PHE A 482 6.12 -47.86 -98.41
C PHE A 482 4.97 -48.23 -99.34
N ALA A 483 5.29 -48.29 -100.62
CA ALA A 483 4.44 -48.79 -101.68
C ALA A 483 4.31 -50.31 -101.60
N TYR A 484 3.08 -50.78 -101.81
CA TYR A 484 2.69 -52.19 -101.81
C TYR A 484 3.13 -52.86 -103.13
N ASN A 485 3.75 -54.05 -103.05
CA ASN A 485 3.70 -55.01 -104.15
C ASN A 485 3.71 -56.44 -103.60
N ASP A 486 2.77 -57.23 -104.11
CA ASP A 486 2.44 -58.60 -103.70
C ASP A 486 3.61 -59.58 -103.85
N LYS A 487 3.87 -60.37 -102.80
CA LYS A 487 3.95 -61.85 -102.81
C LYS A 487 4.54 -62.41 -101.51
N ASN A 488 3.78 -63.36 -100.94
CA ASN A 488 4.15 -64.51 -100.12
C ASN A 488 5.04 -64.37 -98.86
N ASP A 489 4.62 -65.18 -97.88
CA ASP A 489 5.37 -65.84 -96.80
C ASP A 489 5.41 -65.23 -95.39
N TYR A 490 4.61 -65.88 -94.51
CA TYR A 490 4.88 -66.39 -93.15
C TYR A 490 5.60 -65.54 -92.06
N PHE A 491 4.94 -65.49 -90.87
CA PHE A 491 5.41 -65.44 -89.45
C PHE A 491 6.56 -64.44 -89.08
N VAL A 492 6.57 -63.71 -87.95
CA VAL A 492 6.08 -63.86 -86.56
C VAL A 492 5.67 -62.48 -86.05
#